data_AF-A0A936VFB1-F1
#
_entry.id   AF-A0A936VFB1-F1
#
_cell.length_a   1.000
_cell.length_b   1.000
_cell.length_c   1.000
_cell.angle_alpha   90.00
_cell.angle_beta   90.00
_cell.angle_gamma   90.00
#
_symmetry.space_group_name_H-M   'P 1'
#
loop_
_entity.id
_entity.type
_entity.pdbx_description
1 polymer ?
#
loop_
_entity_poly.entity_id
_entity_poly.type
_entity_poly.pdbx_seq_one_letter_code
_entity_poly.pdbx_strand_id
1 'polypeptide(L)'
;MMSLSNTNRSTIRAAVSLILVLSIVLTNAISAFAALTPQSVINASATTKYTTDLTQLGRQGRLRENLNFENETARLIKVLAEGGIRQPVIVDSTGENQDAVVEETARRIATGNVPDSLKGISIVKLEVATLYSNAKSDAEVVDLIGTILNEVTASQKGSVLYVNEIANLLESQAVGEQLLGAISSGKLAIIGGSTRESYTDKIERSEAFAAVFQPITLDGIIISGQASNQDANILKGDGFAGDNISSELREMMANDPSGKTRVDVIIQAKDADNAALRSLLKSGEAHVTDRIGNTETMVVNLPLSSLESLSKSGLINLYPLIARRR
;
A
#
# COMPACT_ATOMS: atom_id res chain seq x y z
N MET A 1 -43.52 18.24 -62.16
CA MET A 1 -42.06 18.43 -62.22
C MET A 1 -41.78 19.92 -62.17
N MET A 2 -41.38 20.47 -61.03
CA MET A 2 -41.11 21.91 -60.87
C MET A 2 -39.59 22.12 -60.91
N SER A 3 -39.11 22.71 -62.01
CA SER A 3 -37.69 22.99 -62.25
C SER A 3 -37.26 24.19 -61.41
N LEU A 4 -36.54 23.94 -60.31
CA LEU A 4 -35.85 24.97 -59.55
C LEU A 4 -34.76 25.56 -60.44
N SER A 5 -34.87 26.86 -60.75
CA SER A 5 -33.90 27.60 -61.55
C SER A 5 -32.48 27.46 -60.98
N ASN A 6 -31.48 27.42 -61.87
CA ASN A 6 -30.08 27.15 -61.52
C ASN A 6 -29.53 28.11 -60.44
N THR A 7 -30.06 29.32 -60.37
CA THR A 7 -29.75 30.35 -59.36
C THR A 7 -30.14 29.93 -57.95
N ASN A 8 -31.24 29.18 -57.78
CA ASN A 8 -31.68 28.72 -56.46
C ASN A 8 -30.82 27.55 -55.96
N ARG A 9 -30.24 26.76 -56.86
CA ARG A 9 -29.33 25.66 -56.48
C ARG A 9 -27.97 26.17 -56.01
N SER A 10 -27.47 27.26 -56.57
CA SER A 10 -26.19 27.86 -56.15
C SER A 10 -26.33 28.57 -54.79
N THR A 11 -27.43 29.28 -54.55
CA THR A 11 -27.71 29.92 -53.26
C THR A 11 -27.92 28.90 -52.14
N ILE A 12 -28.63 27.80 -52.41
CA ILE A 12 -28.80 26.70 -51.46
C ILE A 12 -27.45 26.04 -51.14
N ARG A 13 -26.61 25.78 -52.16
CA ARG A 13 -25.27 25.20 -51.94
C ARG A 13 -24.37 26.13 -51.12
N ALA A 14 -24.38 27.43 -51.40
CA ALA A 14 -23.62 28.42 -50.65
C ALA A 14 -24.09 28.48 -49.18
N ALA A 15 -25.41 28.44 -48.94
CA ALA A 15 -25.97 28.43 -47.58
C ALA A 15 -25.56 27.17 -46.79
N VAL A 16 -25.62 25.99 -47.42
CA VAL A 16 -25.20 24.73 -46.77
C VAL A 16 -23.70 24.73 -46.46
N SER A 17 -22.85 25.19 -47.38
CA SER A 17 -21.41 25.32 -47.12
C SER A 17 -21.12 26.30 -45.99
N LEU A 18 -21.84 27.42 -45.92
CA LEU A 18 -21.66 28.40 -44.85
C LEU A 18 -22.04 27.82 -43.48
N ILE A 19 -23.14 27.08 -43.39
CA ILE A 19 -23.56 26.40 -42.16
C ILE A 19 -22.51 25.37 -41.74
N LEU A 20 -21.96 24.60 -42.68
CA LEU A 20 -20.99 23.55 -42.38
C LEU A 20 -19.64 24.13 -41.91
N VAL A 21 -19.17 25.22 -42.53
CA VAL A 21 -17.97 25.94 -42.08
C VAL A 21 -18.21 26.56 -40.71
N LEU A 22 -19.36 27.21 -40.50
CA LEU A 22 -19.71 27.80 -39.20
C LEU A 22 -19.77 26.73 -38.10
N SER A 23 -20.30 25.54 -38.41
CA SER A 23 -20.35 24.42 -37.46
C SER A 23 -18.95 23.95 -37.06
N ILE A 24 -18.03 23.79 -38.01
CA ILE A 24 -16.64 23.38 -37.74
C ILE A 24 -15.93 24.44 -36.90
N VAL A 25 -16.11 25.73 -37.22
CA VAL A 25 -15.53 26.83 -36.44
C VAL A 25 -16.11 26.84 -35.03
N LEU A 26 -17.41 26.60 -34.86
CA LEU A 26 -18.05 26.55 -33.55
C LEU A 26 -17.56 25.36 -32.73
N THR A 27 -17.44 24.17 -33.33
CA THR A 27 -16.89 22.98 -32.66
C THR A 27 -15.45 23.21 -32.21
N ASN A 28 -14.59 23.74 -33.09
CA ASN A 28 -13.20 24.03 -32.74
C ASN A 28 -13.07 25.18 -31.74
N ALA A 29 -13.94 26.18 -31.80
CA ALA A 29 -13.98 27.27 -30.83
C ALA A 29 -14.42 26.78 -29.45
N ILE A 30 -15.39 25.86 -29.36
CA ILE A 30 -15.80 25.25 -28.09
C ILE A 30 -14.66 24.38 -27.52
N SER A 31 -13.96 23.60 -28.36
CA SER A 31 -12.79 22.82 -27.94
C SER A 31 -11.61 23.70 -27.49
N ALA A 32 -11.35 24.79 -28.21
CA ALA A 32 -10.35 25.78 -27.82
C ALA A 32 -10.75 26.52 -26.55
N PHE A 33 -12.03 26.84 -26.38
CA PHE A 33 -12.56 27.49 -25.18
C PHE A 33 -12.52 26.54 -23.97
N ALA A 34 -12.74 25.24 -24.15
CA ALA A 34 -12.52 24.23 -23.11
C ALA A 34 -11.03 24.01 -22.78
N ALA A 35 -10.12 24.31 -23.71
CA ALA A 35 -8.67 24.35 -23.44
C ALA A 35 -8.22 25.67 -22.80
N LEU A 36 -8.97 26.76 -23.01
CA LEU A 36 -8.73 28.10 -22.48
C LEU A 36 -9.53 28.41 -21.22
N THR A 37 -10.49 27.57 -20.81
CA THR A 37 -10.97 27.58 -19.44
C THR A 37 -9.75 27.33 -18.59
N PRO A 38 -9.34 28.25 -17.71
CA PRO A 38 -8.36 27.89 -16.71
C PRO A 38 -8.98 26.69 -16.00
N GLN A 39 -8.41 25.49 -16.19
CA GLN A 39 -8.48 24.48 -15.15
C GLN A 39 -8.11 25.26 -13.93
N SER A 40 -9.06 25.41 -13.00
CA SER A 40 -8.82 26.10 -11.74
C SER A 40 -7.46 25.61 -11.30
N VAL A 41 -6.46 26.49 -11.37
CA VAL A 41 -5.23 26.29 -10.64
C VAL A 41 -5.76 26.41 -9.24
N ILE A 42 -6.23 25.28 -8.69
CA ILE A 42 -6.49 25.14 -7.28
C ILE A 42 -5.19 25.66 -6.72
N ASN A 43 -5.23 26.84 -6.10
CA ASN A 43 -4.06 27.46 -5.48
C ASN A 43 -3.29 26.31 -4.87
N ALA A 44 -2.10 25.98 -5.41
CA ALA A 44 -1.41 24.77 -4.99
C ALA A 44 -1.27 24.92 -3.48
N SER A 45 -2.03 24.12 -2.75
CA SER A 45 -2.22 24.37 -1.33
C SER A 45 -0.85 24.26 -0.69
N ALA A 46 -0.56 25.07 0.32
CA ALA A 46 0.70 24.99 1.04
C ALA A 46 0.98 23.56 1.57
N THR A 47 -0.07 22.74 1.68
CA THR A 47 -0.09 21.35 2.09
C THR A 47 0.13 20.33 0.96
N THR A 48 0.05 20.72 -0.31
CA THR A 48 0.20 19.79 -1.46
C THR A 48 1.58 19.13 -1.48
N LYS A 49 2.61 19.76 -0.91
CA LYS A 49 3.94 19.16 -0.72
C LYS A 49 4.00 18.08 0.36
N TYR A 50 3.00 18.00 1.23
CA TYR A 50 2.91 17.05 2.35
C TYR A 50 1.85 16.00 2.14
N THR A 51 1.15 16.02 0.99
CA THR A 51 0.03 15.13 0.73
C THR A 51 0.07 14.58 -0.69
N THR A 52 -0.39 13.35 -0.84
CA THR A 52 -0.49 12.67 -2.15
C THR A 52 -1.91 12.14 -2.34
N ASP A 53 -2.62 12.58 -3.38
CA ASP A 53 -3.95 12.03 -3.71
C ASP A 53 -3.79 10.67 -4.43
N LEU A 54 -3.92 9.59 -3.67
CA LEU A 54 -3.81 8.22 -4.17
C LEU A 54 -4.94 7.91 -5.17
N THR A 55 -6.14 8.43 -4.95
CA THR A 55 -7.26 8.20 -5.88
C THR A 55 -7.01 8.90 -7.21
N GLN A 56 -6.41 10.09 -7.21
CA GLN A 56 -5.98 10.77 -8.43
C GLN A 56 -4.89 9.96 -9.16
N LEU A 57 -3.92 9.40 -8.44
CA LEU A 57 -2.93 8.48 -9.03
C LEU A 57 -3.60 7.23 -9.64
N GLY A 58 -4.62 6.69 -8.97
CA GLY A 58 -5.43 5.59 -9.48
C GLY A 58 -6.16 5.95 -10.78
N ARG A 59 -6.78 7.13 -10.85
CA ARG A 59 -7.44 7.65 -12.08
C ARG A 59 -6.44 7.84 -13.23
N GLN A 60 -5.20 8.15 -12.91
CA GLN A 60 -4.10 8.28 -13.88
C GLN A 60 -3.48 6.92 -14.28
N GLY A 61 -3.91 5.81 -13.69
CA GLY A 61 -3.33 4.48 -13.95
C GLY A 61 -1.92 4.30 -13.38
N ARG A 62 -1.53 5.12 -12.38
CA ARG A 62 -0.19 5.06 -11.75
C ARG A 62 -0.11 4.09 -10.59
N LEU A 63 -1.25 3.69 -10.02
CA LEU A 63 -1.31 2.64 -9.00
C LEU A 63 -1.41 1.27 -9.67
N ARG A 64 -0.61 0.32 -9.21
CA ARG A 64 -0.63 -1.06 -9.70
C ARG A 64 -1.72 -1.84 -8.98
N GLU A 65 -2.35 -2.77 -9.69
CA GLU A 65 -3.28 -3.72 -9.08
C GLU A 65 -2.50 -4.68 -8.18
N ASN A 66 -3.04 -4.91 -6.97
CA ASN A 66 -2.51 -5.86 -6.02
C ASN A 66 -3.60 -6.84 -5.57
N LEU A 67 -3.40 -8.12 -5.86
CA LEU A 67 -4.37 -9.20 -5.58
C LEU A 67 -4.09 -9.94 -4.27
N ASN A 68 -3.05 -9.57 -3.53
CA ASN A 68 -2.63 -10.32 -2.34
C ASN A 68 -3.51 -10.05 -1.12
N PHE A 69 -4.20 -8.89 -1.08
CA PHE A 69 -4.94 -8.40 0.10
C PHE A 69 -6.41 -8.12 -0.20
N GLU A 70 -7.04 -9.00 -0.99
CA GLU A 70 -8.43 -8.83 -1.43
C GLU A 70 -9.41 -8.77 -0.26
N ASN A 71 -9.21 -9.61 0.77
CA ASN A 71 -10.11 -9.69 1.92
C ASN A 71 -10.00 -8.43 2.79
N GLU A 72 -8.78 -7.96 3.01
CA GLU A 72 -8.47 -6.78 3.81
C GLU A 72 -8.92 -5.51 3.08
N THR A 73 -8.71 -5.46 1.76
CA THR A 73 -9.22 -4.38 0.91
C THR A 73 -10.76 -4.33 0.93
N ALA A 74 -11.43 -5.47 0.80
CA ALA A 74 -12.88 -5.54 0.88
C ALA A 74 -13.41 -5.12 2.26
N ARG A 75 -12.72 -5.53 3.34
CA ARG A 75 -13.03 -5.12 4.71
C ARG A 75 -12.83 -3.62 4.91
N LEU A 76 -11.74 -3.05 4.39
CA LEU A 76 -11.48 -1.62 4.46
C LEU A 76 -12.58 -0.82 3.73
N ILE A 77 -12.93 -1.22 2.50
CA ILE A 77 -14.04 -0.64 1.74
C ILE A 77 -15.35 -0.70 2.54
N LYS A 78 -15.65 -1.84 3.17
CA LYS A 78 -16.85 -2.00 3.98
C LYS A 78 -16.87 -1.02 5.16
N VAL A 79 -15.78 -0.94 5.93
CA VAL A 79 -15.67 -0.02 7.08
C VAL A 79 -15.83 1.43 6.63
N LEU A 80 -15.16 1.83 5.54
CA LEU A 80 -15.29 3.19 5.00
C LEU A 80 -16.71 3.48 4.52
N ALA A 81 -17.38 2.52 3.90
CA ALA A 81 -18.75 2.68 3.39
C ALA A 81 -19.79 2.79 4.51
N GLU A 82 -19.58 2.09 5.63
CA GLU A 82 -20.40 2.22 6.85
C GLU A 82 -20.16 3.55 7.56
N GLY A 83 -18.92 4.06 7.52
CA GLY A 83 -18.52 5.31 8.15
C GLY A 83 -18.59 5.25 9.68
N GLY A 84 -18.74 6.40 10.32
CA GLY A 84 -18.86 6.53 11.78
C GLY A 84 -17.54 6.87 12.48
N ILE A 85 -17.53 6.75 13.81
CA ILE A 85 -16.38 7.15 14.65
C ILE A 85 -15.28 6.09 14.72
N ARG A 86 -15.54 4.84 14.32
CA ARG A 86 -14.57 3.74 14.38
C ARG A 86 -13.72 3.70 13.10
N GLN A 87 -12.54 4.30 13.17
CA GLN A 87 -11.63 4.48 12.06
C GLN A 87 -10.76 3.22 11.85
N PRO A 88 -10.60 2.73 10.60
CA PRO A 88 -9.79 1.55 10.33
C PRO A 88 -8.28 1.82 10.52
N VAL A 89 -7.59 0.90 11.16
CA VAL A 89 -6.12 0.86 11.22
C VAL A 89 -5.63 -0.47 10.65
N ILE A 90 -4.88 -0.43 9.56
CA ILE A 90 -4.28 -1.61 8.96
C ILE A 90 -3.06 -2.01 9.78
N VAL A 91 -3.09 -3.22 10.34
CA VAL A 91 -2.04 -3.70 11.24
C VAL A 91 -1.27 -4.85 10.60
N ASP A 92 0.03 -4.64 10.40
CA ASP A 92 0.98 -5.59 9.80
C ASP A 92 2.10 -5.91 10.81
N SER A 93 2.72 -7.09 10.74
CA SER A 93 3.95 -7.37 11.51
C SER A 93 5.14 -6.57 11.01
N THR A 94 5.23 -6.32 9.70
CA THR A 94 6.39 -5.65 9.06
C THR A 94 6.19 -4.15 8.87
N GLY A 95 4.94 -3.71 8.69
CA GLY A 95 4.61 -2.32 8.35
C GLY A 95 4.70 -2.01 6.85
N GLU A 96 5.18 -2.96 6.03
CA GLU A 96 5.49 -2.73 4.62
C GLU A 96 4.28 -2.86 3.71
N ASN A 97 3.26 -3.64 4.11
CA ASN A 97 2.18 -4.04 3.21
C ASN A 97 0.93 -3.15 3.30
N GLN A 98 0.91 -2.18 4.21
CA GLN A 98 -0.27 -1.36 4.47
C GLN A 98 -0.60 -0.45 3.28
N ASP A 99 0.43 0.15 2.67
CA ASP A 99 0.31 0.98 1.48
C ASP A 99 -0.41 0.22 0.35
N ALA A 100 -0.08 -1.06 0.15
CA ALA A 100 -0.68 -1.88 -0.89
C ALA A 100 -2.21 -2.01 -0.76
N VAL A 101 -2.73 -2.17 0.46
CA VAL A 101 -4.17 -2.28 0.72
C VAL A 101 -4.87 -0.94 0.45
N VAL A 102 -4.25 0.17 0.86
CA VAL A 102 -4.81 1.51 0.66
C VAL A 102 -4.76 1.92 -0.81
N GLU A 103 -3.66 1.63 -1.51
CA GLU A 103 -3.51 1.90 -2.94
C GLU A 103 -4.53 1.11 -3.77
N GLU A 104 -4.72 -0.17 -3.48
CA GLU A 104 -5.74 -0.99 -4.15
C GLU A 104 -7.16 -0.46 -3.87
N THR A 105 -7.43 -0.01 -2.64
CA THR A 105 -8.68 0.66 -2.29
C THR A 105 -8.87 1.96 -3.09
N ALA A 106 -7.84 2.81 -3.16
CA ALA A 106 -7.86 4.05 -3.92
C ALA A 106 -8.08 3.81 -5.42
N ARG A 107 -7.48 2.76 -5.97
CA ARG A 107 -7.68 2.31 -7.36
C ARG A 107 -9.12 1.87 -7.61
N ARG A 108 -9.75 1.12 -6.68
CA ARG A 108 -11.17 0.72 -6.79
C ARG A 108 -12.12 1.91 -6.72
N ILE A 109 -11.85 2.88 -5.85
CA ILE A 109 -12.61 4.14 -5.81
C ILE A 109 -12.46 4.89 -7.13
N ALA A 110 -11.25 4.95 -7.68
CA ALA A 110 -10.97 5.61 -8.96
C ALA A 110 -11.72 4.98 -10.14
N THR A 111 -11.83 3.65 -10.18
CA THR A 111 -12.57 2.91 -11.23
C THR A 111 -14.08 2.81 -10.96
N GLY A 112 -14.54 3.25 -9.79
CA GLY A 112 -15.94 3.15 -9.38
C GLY A 112 -16.37 1.75 -8.94
N ASN A 113 -15.42 0.83 -8.71
CA ASN A 113 -15.66 -0.52 -8.19
C ASN A 113 -15.79 -0.52 -6.65
N VAL A 114 -16.69 0.31 -6.13
CA VAL A 114 -17.00 0.49 -4.71
C VAL A 114 -18.49 0.79 -4.53
N PRO A 115 -19.05 0.62 -3.33
CA PRO A 115 -20.41 1.08 -3.02
C PRO A 115 -20.62 2.56 -3.37
N ASP A 116 -21.87 2.94 -3.68
CA ASP A 116 -22.21 4.31 -4.09
C ASP A 116 -21.79 5.37 -3.07
N SER A 117 -21.81 5.04 -1.77
CA SER A 117 -21.36 5.93 -0.69
C SER A 117 -19.90 6.35 -0.79
N LEU A 118 -19.05 5.56 -1.47
CA LEU A 118 -17.63 5.84 -1.64
C LEU A 118 -17.27 6.39 -3.03
N LYS A 119 -18.23 6.48 -3.95
CA LYS A 119 -17.96 6.99 -5.29
C LYS A 119 -17.61 8.47 -5.25
N GLY A 120 -16.49 8.82 -5.86
CA GLY A 120 -16.05 10.22 -5.98
C GLY A 120 -15.25 10.75 -4.78
N ILE A 121 -15.16 9.99 -3.68
CA ILE A 121 -14.26 10.27 -2.56
C ILE A 121 -12.79 10.18 -3.03
N SER A 122 -11.90 10.97 -2.42
CA SER A 122 -10.45 10.84 -2.59
C SER A 122 -9.78 10.29 -1.33
N ILE A 123 -8.79 9.41 -1.49
CA ILE A 123 -7.86 9.02 -0.43
C ILE A 123 -6.59 9.86 -0.55
N VAL A 124 -6.31 10.63 0.48
CA VAL A 124 -5.16 11.55 0.55
C VAL A 124 -4.16 11.00 1.56
N LYS A 125 -2.98 10.57 1.07
CA LYS A 125 -1.88 10.11 1.93
C LYS A 125 -1.13 11.30 2.50
N LEU A 126 -0.83 11.26 3.79
CA LEU A 126 0.05 12.20 4.47
C LEU A 126 1.51 11.73 4.37
N GLU A 127 2.37 12.58 3.82
CA GLU A 127 3.81 12.34 3.73
C GLU A 127 4.50 12.81 5.02
N VAL A 128 4.41 11.97 6.06
CA VAL A 128 4.89 12.27 7.41
C VAL A 128 6.38 12.64 7.40
N ALA A 129 7.21 11.89 6.68
CA ALA A 129 8.64 12.15 6.58
C ALA A 129 8.95 13.54 5.99
N THR A 130 8.21 13.95 4.95
CA THR A 130 8.36 15.27 4.32
C THR A 130 7.87 16.39 5.22
N LEU A 131 6.86 16.13 6.05
CA LEU A 131 6.36 17.10 7.02
C LEU A 131 7.42 17.39 8.09
N TYR A 132 7.96 16.34 8.72
CA TYR A 132 9.01 16.50 9.75
C TYR A 132 10.32 17.07 9.19
N SER A 133 10.71 16.72 7.95
CA SER A 133 11.95 17.24 7.37
C SER A 133 11.91 18.73 7.04
N ASN A 134 10.71 19.30 6.83
CA ASN A 134 10.54 20.70 6.43
C ASN A 134 10.11 21.61 7.58
N ALA A 135 9.56 21.05 8.66
CA ALA A 135 9.20 21.82 9.84
C ALA A 135 10.45 22.22 10.64
N LYS A 136 10.47 23.45 11.16
CA LYS A 136 11.57 23.97 11.96
C LYS A 136 11.42 23.65 13.44
N SER A 137 10.21 23.30 13.87
CA SER A 137 9.89 23.00 15.26
C SER A 137 8.67 22.08 15.35
N ASP A 138 8.53 21.39 16.48
CA ASP A 138 7.37 20.53 16.77
C ASP A 138 6.04 21.32 16.79
N ALA A 139 6.08 22.60 17.19
CA ALA A 139 4.91 23.47 17.14
C ALA A 139 4.46 23.72 15.68
N GLU A 140 5.40 23.93 14.76
CA GLU A 140 5.09 24.08 13.33
C GLU A 140 4.54 22.78 12.74
N VAL A 141 4.99 21.61 13.19
CA VAL A 141 4.42 20.30 12.82
C VAL A 141 2.94 20.23 13.20
N VAL A 142 2.59 20.61 14.43
CA VAL A 142 1.21 20.62 14.92
C VAL A 142 0.33 21.56 14.10
N ASP A 143 0.81 22.78 13.80
CA ASP A 143 0.08 23.75 13.00
C ASP A 143 -0.14 23.28 11.55
N LEU A 144 0.88 22.65 10.96
CA LEU A 144 0.81 22.07 9.62
C LEU A 144 -0.20 20.92 9.56
N ILE A 145 -0.17 20.01 10.55
CA ILE A 145 -1.14 18.91 10.63
C ILE A 145 -2.55 19.48 10.77
N GLY A 146 -2.77 20.45 11.66
CA GLY A 146 -4.06 21.12 11.80
C GLY A 146 -4.56 21.74 10.48
N THR A 147 -3.66 22.35 9.71
CA THR A 147 -3.96 22.90 8.38
C THR A 147 -4.36 21.81 7.39
N ILE A 148 -3.63 20.68 7.36
CA ILE A 148 -3.95 19.53 6.50
C ILE A 148 -5.30 18.93 6.87
N LEU A 149 -5.61 18.77 8.16
CA LEU A 149 -6.90 18.27 8.62
C LEU A 149 -8.04 19.18 8.16
N ASN A 150 -7.89 20.50 8.28
CA ASN A 150 -8.88 21.46 7.82
C ASN A 150 -9.11 21.37 6.30
N GLU A 151 -8.06 21.16 5.52
CA GLU A 151 -8.18 21.02 4.06
C GLU A 151 -8.88 19.72 3.65
N VAL A 152 -8.51 18.60 4.28
CA VAL A 152 -9.15 17.30 4.02
C VAL A 152 -10.64 17.36 4.37
N THR A 153 -10.99 17.98 5.51
CA THR A 153 -12.39 18.11 5.96
C THR A 153 -13.20 19.14 5.16
N ALA A 154 -12.56 20.10 4.50
CA ALA A 154 -13.22 21.08 3.64
C ALA A 154 -13.53 20.57 2.21
N SER A 155 -13.07 19.35 1.87
CA SER A 155 -13.28 18.76 0.55
C SER A 155 -14.77 18.55 0.25
N GLN A 156 -15.27 19.24 -0.80
CA GLN A 156 -16.69 19.16 -1.20
C GLN A 156 -17.14 17.75 -1.62
N LYS A 157 -16.22 16.92 -2.11
CA LYS A 157 -16.51 15.55 -2.57
C LYS A 157 -16.26 14.49 -1.50
N GLY A 158 -15.83 14.90 -0.30
CA GLY A 158 -15.37 14.01 0.75
C GLY A 158 -13.95 13.50 0.48
N SER A 159 -13.12 13.51 1.51
CA SER A 159 -11.76 12.97 1.47
C SER A 159 -11.48 12.13 2.70
N VAL A 160 -10.71 11.06 2.53
CA VAL A 160 -10.22 10.21 3.61
C VAL A 160 -8.72 10.46 3.75
N LEU A 161 -8.27 10.79 4.96
CA LEU A 161 -6.84 10.93 5.25
C LEU A 161 -6.23 9.55 5.47
N TYR A 162 -5.09 9.27 4.87
CA TYR A 162 -4.30 8.08 5.15
C TYR A 162 -2.97 8.44 5.80
N VAL A 163 -2.64 7.77 6.90
CA VAL A 163 -1.36 7.90 7.60
C VAL A 163 -0.76 6.50 7.79
N ASN A 164 0.34 6.21 7.10
CA ASN A 164 1.00 4.90 7.11
C ASN A 164 1.57 4.50 8.47
N GLU A 165 2.02 5.46 9.28
CA GLU A 165 2.52 5.22 10.63
C GLU A 165 1.80 6.12 11.63
N ILE A 166 0.51 5.84 11.83
CA ILE A 166 -0.34 6.71 12.65
C ILE A 166 0.15 6.80 14.09
N ALA A 167 0.77 5.72 14.59
CA ALA A 167 1.30 5.66 15.94
C ALA A 167 2.37 6.73 16.22
N ASN A 168 3.14 7.16 15.21
CA ASN A 168 4.15 8.21 15.36
C ASN A 168 3.49 9.59 15.52
N LEU A 169 2.40 9.85 14.79
CA LEU A 169 1.64 11.10 14.97
C LEU A 169 0.98 11.18 16.34
N LEU A 170 0.50 10.05 16.85
CA LEU A 170 -0.18 9.97 18.13
C LEU A 170 0.76 10.12 19.34
N GLU A 171 2.08 10.09 19.15
CA GLU A 171 3.03 10.41 20.22
C GLU A 171 2.93 11.87 20.65
N SER A 172 2.58 12.76 19.72
CA SER A 172 2.31 14.15 20.03
C SER A 172 0.90 14.28 20.60
N GLN A 173 0.81 14.61 21.89
CA GLN A 173 -0.48 14.80 22.56
C GLN A 173 -1.36 15.83 21.82
N ALA A 174 -0.78 16.95 21.36
CA ALA A 174 -1.53 17.99 20.65
C ALA A 174 -2.11 17.48 19.33
N VAL A 175 -1.35 16.69 18.57
CA VAL A 175 -1.82 16.05 17.33
C VAL A 175 -2.90 15.02 17.63
N GLY A 176 -2.70 14.19 18.66
CA GLY A 176 -3.68 13.20 19.10
C GLY A 176 -5.02 13.82 19.48
N GLU A 177 -5.00 14.94 20.24
CA GLU A 177 -6.20 15.69 20.60
C GLU A 177 -6.91 16.30 19.38
N GLN A 178 -6.16 16.88 18.44
CA GLN A 178 -6.70 17.40 17.18
C GLN A 178 -7.38 16.30 16.35
N LEU A 179 -6.74 15.13 16.21
CA LEU A 179 -7.30 13.99 15.48
C LEU A 179 -8.58 13.47 16.14
N LEU A 180 -8.55 13.22 17.45
CA LEU A 180 -9.71 12.74 18.20
C LEU A 180 -10.89 13.72 18.11
N GLY A 181 -10.63 15.02 18.21
CA GLY A 181 -11.64 16.07 18.05
C GLY A 181 -12.24 16.09 16.65
N ALA A 182 -11.40 16.00 15.61
CA ALA A 182 -11.84 15.97 14.22
C ALA A 182 -12.71 14.73 13.90
N ILE A 183 -12.29 13.55 14.39
CA ILE A 183 -13.03 12.30 14.20
C ILE A 183 -14.37 12.34 14.94
N SER A 184 -14.37 12.77 16.21
CA SER A 184 -15.58 12.83 17.04
C SER A 184 -16.63 13.80 16.50
N SER A 185 -16.19 14.85 15.78
CA SER A 185 -17.09 15.78 15.10
C SER A 185 -17.75 15.21 13.84
N GLY A 186 -17.34 14.02 13.39
CA GLY A 186 -17.84 13.37 12.17
C GLY A 186 -17.36 14.03 10.87
N LYS A 187 -16.43 14.98 10.94
CA LYS A 187 -15.93 15.73 9.78
C LYS A 187 -14.77 15.03 9.08
N LEU A 188 -14.06 14.15 9.77
CA LEU A 188 -12.85 13.49 9.28
C LEU A 188 -13.04 11.97 9.24
N ALA A 189 -12.74 11.39 8.09
CA ALA A 189 -12.48 9.96 7.95
C ALA A 189 -10.97 9.75 7.82
N ILE A 190 -10.43 8.76 8.53
CA ILE A 190 -9.00 8.45 8.52
C ILE A 190 -8.77 6.95 8.37
N ILE A 191 -7.71 6.59 7.67
CA ILE A 191 -7.14 5.25 7.62
C ILE A 191 -5.78 5.34 8.30
N GLY A 192 -5.56 4.53 9.33
CA GLY A 192 -4.25 4.38 9.94
C GLY A 192 -3.50 3.17 9.39
N GLY A 193 -2.18 3.25 9.39
CA GLY A 193 -1.28 2.11 9.30
C GLY A 193 -0.44 2.00 10.58
N SER A 194 -0.15 0.78 11.01
CA SER A 194 0.72 0.54 12.17
C SER A 194 1.32 -0.86 12.16
N THR A 195 2.54 -1.00 12.68
CA THR A 195 3.05 -2.33 13.04
C THR A 195 2.23 -2.91 14.20
N ARG A 196 2.25 -4.24 14.34
CA ARG A 196 1.56 -4.95 15.45
C ARG A 196 2.00 -4.45 16.81
N GLU A 197 3.31 -4.32 17.01
CA GLU A 197 3.90 -3.84 18.25
C GLU A 197 3.46 -2.40 18.55
N SER A 198 3.61 -1.48 17.60
CA SER A 198 3.22 -0.07 17.80
C SER A 198 1.72 0.09 18.03
N TYR A 199 0.89 -0.74 17.37
CA TYR A 199 -0.56 -0.73 17.56
C TYR A 199 -0.91 -1.11 19.00
N THR A 200 -0.39 -2.24 19.46
CA THR A 200 -0.65 -2.73 20.83
C THR A 200 -0.12 -1.74 21.87
N ASP A 201 1.08 -1.20 21.67
CA ASP A 201 1.73 -0.37 22.68
C ASP A 201 1.14 1.04 22.78
N LYS A 202 0.80 1.67 21.66
CA LYS A 202 0.41 3.10 21.61
C LYS A 202 -1.07 3.33 21.38
N ILE A 203 -1.77 2.42 20.69
CA ILE A 203 -3.18 2.59 20.31
C ILE A 203 -4.08 1.78 21.24
N GLU A 204 -3.84 0.47 21.35
CA GLU A 204 -4.70 -0.45 22.10
C GLU A 204 -4.67 -0.21 23.62
N ARG A 205 -3.53 0.23 24.15
CA ARG A 205 -3.40 0.57 25.58
C ARG A 205 -4.03 1.91 25.97
N SER A 206 -4.31 2.78 25.01
CA SER A 206 -4.94 4.07 25.27
C SER A 206 -6.45 3.95 25.13
N GLU A 207 -7.20 4.20 26.21
CA GLU A 207 -8.66 4.12 26.20
C GLU A 207 -9.29 5.04 25.14
N ALA A 208 -8.75 6.26 24.99
CA ALA A 208 -9.23 7.23 24.03
C ALA A 208 -9.00 6.77 22.57
N PHE A 209 -7.83 6.20 22.28
CA PHE A 209 -7.52 5.73 20.93
C PHE A 209 -8.20 4.40 20.60
N ALA A 210 -8.27 3.46 21.55
CA ALA A 210 -8.94 2.17 21.37
C ALA A 210 -10.46 2.30 21.14
N ALA A 211 -11.09 3.36 21.66
CA ALA A 211 -12.50 3.66 21.39
C ALA A 211 -12.76 4.10 19.94
N VAL A 212 -11.76 4.71 19.29
CA VAL A 212 -11.86 5.34 17.98
C VAL A 212 -11.24 4.51 16.88
N PHE A 213 -10.17 3.76 17.15
CA PHE A 213 -9.47 2.97 16.14
C PHE A 213 -9.87 1.50 16.20
N GLN A 214 -10.07 0.90 15.02
CA GLN A 214 -10.42 -0.51 14.85
C GLN A 214 -9.39 -1.20 13.96
N PRO A 215 -8.81 -2.34 14.38
CA PRO A 215 -7.77 -2.99 13.60
C PRO A 215 -8.36 -3.77 12.42
N ILE A 216 -7.66 -3.69 11.29
CA ILE A 216 -7.73 -4.59 10.14
C ILE A 216 -6.37 -5.29 10.07
N THR A 217 -6.29 -6.46 10.69
CA THR A 217 -5.06 -7.26 10.70
C THR A 217 -4.82 -7.82 9.31
N LEU A 218 -3.61 -7.61 8.78
CA LEU A 218 -3.13 -8.36 7.63
C LEU A 218 -2.76 -9.76 8.11
N ASP A 219 -3.44 -10.76 7.56
CA ASP A 219 -2.94 -12.13 7.63
C ASP A 219 -1.77 -12.17 6.65
N GLY A 220 -0.57 -12.47 7.15
CA GLY A 220 0.68 -12.36 6.37
C GLY A 220 0.54 -13.00 4.99
N ILE A 221 1.24 -12.45 3.98
CA ILE A 221 1.11 -12.85 2.57
C ILE A 221 1.00 -14.37 2.47
N ILE A 222 -0.21 -14.87 2.21
CA ILE A 222 -0.42 -16.24 1.80
C ILE A 222 0.23 -16.32 0.43
N ILE A 223 1.49 -16.75 0.37
CA ILE A 223 2.11 -17.15 -0.89
C ILE A 223 1.18 -18.21 -1.44
N SER A 224 0.43 -17.83 -2.47
CA SER A 224 -0.76 -18.54 -2.91
C SER A 224 -0.36 -19.93 -3.41
N GLY A 225 -0.47 -20.89 -2.51
CA GLY A 225 0.00 -22.26 -2.67
C GLY A 225 -0.64 -23.15 -1.62
N GLN A 226 -1.97 -23.18 -1.63
CA GLN A 226 -2.85 -24.09 -0.88
C GLN A 226 -2.88 -23.88 0.65
N ALA A 227 -4.05 -23.50 1.18
CA ALA A 227 -4.43 -23.88 2.54
C ALA A 227 -5.95 -24.05 2.59
N SER A 228 -6.40 -25.30 2.48
CA SER A 228 -7.68 -25.73 3.04
C SER A 228 -7.62 -25.62 4.57
N ASN A 229 -8.74 -25.25 5.19
CA ASN A 229 -8.95 -24.91 6.60
C ASN A 229 -8.60 -26.02 7.64
N GLN A 230 -7.36 -26.51 7.71
CA GLN A 230 -6.91 -27.38 8.82
C GLN A 230 -5.62 -26.92 9.53
N ASP A 231 -4.85 -25.96 9.00
CA ASP A 231 -3.53 -25.62 9.56
C ASP A 231 -3.49 -24.38 10.47
N ALA A 232 -4.65 -23.77 10.78
CA ALA A 232 -4.75 -22.60 11.67
C ALA A 232 -4.38 -22.92 13.15
N ASN A 233 -4.05 -24.16 13.48
CA ASN A 233 -3.66 -24.60 14.82
C ASN A 233 -2.15 -24.80 15.01
N ILE A 234 -1.31 -24.60 13.98
CA ILE A 234 0.16 -24.82 14.08
C ILE A 234 0.95 -23.51 14.33
N LEU A 235 0.30 -22.34 14.25
CA LEU A 235 0.94 -21.04 14.55
C LEU A 235 0.68 -20.52 15.97
N LYS A 236 0.04 -21.33 16.82
CA LYS A 236 -0.05 -21.11 18.27
C LYS A 236 0.70 -22.23 19.00
N GLY A 237 2.02 -22.19 18.93
CA GLY A 237 2.90 -23.02 19.72
C GLY A 237 4.06 -22.17 20.22
N ASP A 238 4.30 -22.26 21.51
CA ASP A 238 5.23 -21.44 22.29
C ASP A 238 6.63 -21.33 21.70
N GLY A 239 7.33 -20.25 22.09
CA GLY A 239 8.59 -19.82 21.52
C GLY A 239 9.65 -20.92 21.35
N PHE A 240 10.39 -20.84 20.25
CA PHE A 240 11.55 -21.68 20.03
C PHE A 240 12.83 -20.93 20.41
N ALA A 241 13.25 -21.12 21.65
CA ALA A 241 14.64 -21.00 22.03
C ALA A 241 15.39 -22.25 21.54
N GLY A 242 16.34 -22.09 20.61
CA GLY A 242 17.42 -23.07 20.40
C GLY A 242 17.41 -23.92 19.11
N ASP A 243 16.42 -23.80 18.22
CA ASP A 243 16.43 -24.51 16.94
C ASP A 243 16.70 -23.57 15.75
N ASN A 244 17.85 -23.75 15.09
CA ASN A 244 18.30 -22.89 13.99
C ASN A 244 17.74 -23.29 12.60
N ILE A 245 16.90 -24.33 12.53
CA ILE A 245 16.30 -24.87 11.30
C ILE A 245 14.79 -24.72 11.36
N SER A 246 14.21 -24.07 10.34
CA SER A 246 12.76 -23.93 10.21
C SER A 246 12.03 -25.28 10.14
N SER A 247 10.76 -25.32 10.58
CA SER A 247 9.91 -26.50 10.52
C SER A 247 9.78 -27.07 9.10
N GLU A 248 9.72 -26.18 8.11
CA GLU A 248 9.64 -26.54 6.68
C GLU A 248 10.90 -27.26 6.20
N LEU A 249 12.09 -26.75 6.50
CA LEU A 249 13.34 -27.43 6.14
C LEU A 249 13.47 -28.78 6.83
N ARG A 250 12.97 -28.90 8.07
CA ARG A 250 12.94 -30.17 8.81
C ARG A 250 12.03 -31.19 8.13
N GLU A 251 10.87 -30.75 7.65
CA GLU A 251 9.96 -31.59 6.88
C GLU A 251 10.58 -32.03 5.56
N MET A 252 11.28 -31.12 4.85
CA MET A 252 12.03 -31.47 3.63
C MET A 252 13.15 -32.48 3.91
N MET A 253 13.89 -32.33 5.01
CA MET A 253 14.91 -33.29 5.44
C MET A 253 14.33 -34.65 5.81
N ALA A 254 13.15 -34.68 6.43
CA ALA A 254 12.45 -35.92 6.76
C ALA A 254 11.93 -36.64 5.50
N ASN A 255 11.49 -35.87 4.50
CA ASN A 255 10.95 -36.39 3.24
C ASN A 255 12.02 -36.77 2.21
N ASP A 256 13.26 -36.25 2.34
CA ASP A 256 14.43 -36.65 1.54
C ASP A 256 15.57 -37.15 2.44
N PRO A 257 15.53 -38.42 2.90
CA PRO A 257 16.60 -39.00 3.72
C PRO A 257 17.95 -39.08 3.01
N SER A 258 17.99 -38.93 1.67
CA SER A 258 19.23 -38.91 0.90
C SER A 258 19.96 -37.57 1.02
N GLY A 259 19.23 -36.50 1.38
CA GLY A 259 19.74 -35.15 1.56
C GLY A 259 20.33 -34.51 0.29
N LYS A 260 20.08 -35.10 -0.88
CA LYS A 260 20.63 -34.66 -2.18
C LYS A 260 19.86 -33.49 -2.76
N THR A 261 18.61 -33.30 -2.38
CA THR A 261 17.81 -32.17 -2.81
C THR A 261 18.50 -30.88 -2.42
N ARG A 262 18.66 -29.98 -3.38
CA ARG A 262 19.28 -28.67 -3.18
C ARG A 262 18.19 -27.66 -2.89
N VAL A 263 18.42 -26.85 -1.87
CA VAL A 263 17.51 -25.78 -1.45
C VAL A 263 18.25 -24.47 -1.48
N ASP A 264 17.54 -23.42 -1.89
CA ASP A 264 18.00 -22.05 -1.69
C ASP A 264 17.66 -21.65 -0.26
N VAL A 265 18.61 -21.07 0.45
CA VAL A 265 18.44 -20.65 1.84
C VAL A 265 18.88 -19.20 1.99
N ILE A 266 18.10 -18.42 2.71
CA ILE A 266 18.43 -17.02 3.03
C ILE A 266 19.38 -16.99 4.22
N ILE A 267 20.53 -16.33 4.06
CA ILE A 267 21.57 -16.17 5.09
C ILE A 267 21.88 -14.67 5.28
N GLN A 268 21.91 -14.20 6.52
CA GLN A 268 22.29 -12.81 6.86
C GLN A 268 23.83 -12.67 6.95
N ALA A 269 24.43 -11.51 6.64
CA ALA A 269 25.90 -11.44 6.59
C ALA A 269 26.62 -11.54 7.92
N LYS A 270 25.97 -11.20 9.04
CA LYS A 270 26.52 -11.51 10.36
C LYS A 270 26.85 -13.02 10.51
N ASP A 271 26.18 -13.86 9.71
CA ASP A 271 26.36 -15.31 9.63
C ASP A 271 27.11 -15.76 8.36
N ALA A 272 27.40 -14.86 7.41
CA ALA A 272 28.13 -15.18 6.17
C ALA A 272 29.62 -15.50 6.41
N ASP A 273 30.17 -15.04 7.54
CA ASP A 273 31.52 -15.39 7.99
C ASP A 273 31.60 -16.76 8.68
N ASN A 274 30.52 -17.55 8.70
CA ASN A 274 30.55 -18.88 9.29
C ASN A 274 31.58 -19.81 8.60
N ALA A 275 32.43 -20.48 9.40
CA ALA A 275 33.52 -21.32 8.89
C ALA A 275 33.02 -22.56 8.12
N ALA A 276 31.88 -23.15 8.53
CA ALA A 276 31.27 -24.28 7.85
C ALA A 276 30.69 -23.86 6.50
N LEU A 277 30.01 -22.70 6.43
CA LEU A 277 29.52 -22.14 5.18
C LEU A 277 30.66 -21.84 4.20
N ARG A 278 31.76 -21.23 4.68
CA ARG A 278 32.95 -20.97 3.86
C ARG A 278 33.58 -22.25 3.30
N SER A 279 33.59 -23.32 4.10
CA SER A 279 34.10 -24.62 3.64
C SER A 279 33.25 -25.19 2.51
N LEU A 280 31.92 -25.12 2.60
CA LEU A 280 31.00 -25.61 1.57
C LEU A 280 31.06 -24.79 0.28
N LEU A 281 31.24 -23.47 0.39
CA LEU A 281 31.44 -22.60 -0.77
C LEU A 281 32.78 -22.90 -1.46
N LYS A 282 33.84 -23.19 -0.68
CA LYS A 282 35.16 -23.52 -1.22
C LYS A 282 35.23 -24.92 -1.84
N SER A 283 34.48 -25.89 -1.32
CA SER A 283 34.39 -27.24 -1.91
C SER A 283 33.49 -27.29 -3.15
N GLY A 284 32.71 -26.23 -3.42
CA GLY A 284 31.76 -26.18 -4.53
C GLY A 284 30.45 -26.93 -4.23
N GLU A 285 30.20 -27.31 -2.99
CA GLU A 285 28.96 -27.96 -2.57
C GLU A 285 27.82 -26.96 -2.38
N ALA A 286 28.15 -25.73 -1.98
CA ALA A 286 27.23 -24.60 -1.89
C ALA A 286 27.57 -23.51 -2.91
N HIS A 287 26.55 -22.79 -3.39
CA HIS A 287 26.70 -21.69 -4.36
C HIS A 287 25.86 -20.50 -3.93
N VAL A 288 26.42 -19.29 -3.94
CA VAL A 288 25.63 -18.07 -3.77
C VAL A 288 24.86 -17.82 -5.06
N THR A 289 23.53 -17.86 -4.99
CA THR A 289 22.65 -17.71 -6.15
C THR A 289 22.13 -16.30 -6.32
N ASP A 290 21.96 -15.57 -5.22
CA ASP A 290 21.48 -14.19 -5.26
C ASP A 290 21.96 -13.36 -4.05
N ARG A 291 21.87 -12.03 -4.18
CA ARG A 291 22.07 -11.06 -3.08
C ARG A 291 20.89 -10.12 -3.04
N ILE A 292 20.22 -10.06 -1.89
CA ILE A 292 18.99 -9.29 -1.74
C ILE A 292 19.33 -7.85 -1.35
N GLY A 293 19.08 -6.92 -2.29
CA GLY A 293 19.18 -5.47 -2.06
C GLY A 293 20.58 -4.93 -1.76
N ASN A 294 20.64 -3.78 -1.06
CA ASN A 294 21.88 -3.23 -0.48
C ASN A 294 22.19 -3.82 0.91
N THR A 295 21.33 -4.73 1.39
CA THR A 295 21.49 -5.44 2.64
C THR A 295 22.46 -6.59 2.47
N GLU A 296 23.17 -6.92 3.53
CA GLU A 296 24.17 -7.98 3.53
C GLU A 296 23.52 -9.40 3.54
N THR A 297 22.39 -9.60 2.87
CA THR A 297 21.65 -10.87 2.85
C THR A 297 21.94 -11.63 1.56
N MET A 298 22.33 -12.90 1.69
CA MET A 298 22.71 -13.76 0.58
C MET A 298 21.76 -14.95 0.49
N VAL A 299 21.40 -15.31 -0.74
CA VAL A 299 20.71 -16.57 -1.03
C VAL A 299 21.78 -17.59 -1.40
N VAL A 300 21.82 -18.70 -0.66
CA VAL A 300 22.79 -19.77 -0.87
C VAL A 300 22.06 -21.05 -1.23
N ASN A 301 22.42 -21.62 -2.36
CA ASN A 301 21.96 -22.92 -2.81
C ASN A 301 22.88 -24.03 -2.28
N LEU A 302 22.34 -24.95 -1.48
CA LEU A 302 23.11 -26.04 -0.86
C LEU A 302 22.26 -27.32 -0.70
N PRO A 303 22.86 -28.51 -0.58
CA PRO A 303 22.10 -29.74 -0.37
C PRO A 303 21.52 -29.79 1.05
N LEU A 304 20.33 -30.41 1.20
CA LEU A 304 19.64 -30.57 2.49
C LEU A 304 20.52 -31.26 3.54
N SER A 305 21.40 -32.17 3.14
CA SER A 305 22.35 -32.86 4.03
C SER A 305 23.32 -31.90 4.74
N SER A 306 23.58 -30.71 4.19
CA SER A 306 24.49 -29.73 4.78
C SER A 306 23.82 -28.88 5.88
N LEU A 307 22.49 -28.85 5.96
CA LEU A 307 21.74 -27.97 6.89
C LEU A 307 21.99 -28.33 8.35
N GLU A 308 22.11 -29.61 8.68
CA GLU A 308 22.35 -30.05 10.06
C GLU A 308 23.75 -29.63 10.55
N SER A 309 24.75 -29.73 9.68
CA SER A 309 26.13 -29.31 9.99
C SER A 309 26.23 -27.79 10.10
N LEU A 310 25.51 -27.05 9.26
CA LEU A 310 25.43 -25.59 9.33
C LEU A 310 24.72 -25.12 10.61
N SER A 311 23.61 -25.75 10.98
CA SER A 311 22.89 -25.47 12.23
C SER A 311 23.75 -25.71 13.47
N LYS A 312 24.47 -26.85 13.52
CA LYS A 312 25.41 -27.20 14.60
C LYS A 312 26.63 -26.27 14.68
N SER A 313 26.98 -25.59 13.59
CA SER A 313 28.08 -24.62 13.55
C SER A 313 27.73 -23.25 14.14
N GLY A 314 26.51 -23.07 14.63
CA GLY A 314 26.03 -21.79 15.18
C GLY A 314 25.53 -20.81 14.12
N LEU A 315 25.27 -21.27 12.89
CA LEU A 315 24.61 -20.45 11.88
C LEU A 315 23.13 -20.34 12.25
N ILE A 316 22.69 -19.14 12.59
CA ILE A 316 21.36 -18.90 13.14
C ILE A 316 20.40 -18.54 12.01
N ASN A 317 19.25 -19.22 11.96
CA ASN A 317 18.13 -18.98 11.04
C ASN A 317 18.35 -19.36 9.57
N LEU A 318 18.06 -20.61 9.22
CA LEU A 318 18.01 -21.09 7.84
C LEU A 318 16.55 -21.08 7.34
N TYR A 319 16.24 -20.20 6.39
CA TYR A 319 14.91 -20.09 5.75
C TYR A 319 14.96 -20.54 4.28
N PRO A 320 14.07 -21.43 3.82
CA PRO A 320 14.03 -21.83 2.43
C PRO A 320 13.57 -20.67 1.54
N LEU A 321 14.25 -20.44 0.42
CA LEU A 321 13.79 -19.58 -0.66
C LEU A 321 13.14 -20.47 -1.73
N ILE A 322 11.80 -20.45 -1.79
CA ILE A 322 11.07 -21.27 -2.76
C ILE A 322 11.10 -20.57 -4.12
N ALA A 323 12.09 -20.92 -4.96
CA ALA A 323 12.15 -20.44 -6.32
C ALA A 323 11.05 -21.09 -7.19
N ARG A 324 10.15 -20.26 -7.75
CA ARG A 324 9.25 -20.67 -8.85
C ARG A 324 10.08 -21.25 -9.99
N ARG A 325 10.03 -22.57 -10.22
CA ARG A 325 10.35 -23.10 -11.55
C ARG A 325 9.30 -22.55 -12.51
N ARG A 326 9.79 -21.87 -13.55
CA ARG A 326 8.99 -21.36 -14.66
C ARG A 326 8.20 -22.47 -15.34
#